data_AF-A0A1M3MZU2-F1
#
_entry.id   AF-A0A1M3MZU2-F1
#
_cell.length_a   1.000
_cell.length_b   1.000
_cell.length_c   1.000
_cell.angle_alpha   90.00
_cell.angle_beta   90.00
_cell.angle_gamma   90.00
#
_symmetry.space_group_name_H-M   'P 1'
#
loop_
_entity.id
_entity.type
_entity.pdbx_description
1 polymer ?
#
loop_
_entity_poly.entity_id
_entity_poly.type
_entity_poly.pdbx_seq_one_letter_code
_entity_poly.pdbx_strand_id
1 'polypeptide(L)'
;MAMDLRTSLPAAAIVIGCTLVVTVRVALAPAPVPRRHATPEERAEIAEAIAVAERTWADETVQNFPADRWSQRDDFHGREYRKAQEIADEKGIRIEDVLRAVDDDIHRKQAKTGSEPDERNAYAVPCKPRPFYD
;
A
#
# COMPACT_ATOMS: atom_id res chain seq x y z
N MET A 1 -9.13 -14.84 -46.85
CA MET A 1 -9.43 -15.75 -45.73
C MET A 1 -10.88 -15.52 -45.34
N ALA A 2 -11.79 -16.42 -45.72
CA ALA A 2 -13.21 -16.23 -45.42
C ALA A 2 -13.44 -16.49 -43.93
N MET A 3 -14.09 -15.55 -43.23
CA MET A 3 -14.51 -15.77 -41.84
C MET A 3 -15.54 -16.89 -41.83
N ASP A 4 -15.24 -17.98 -41.14
CA ASP A 4 -16.20 -19.06 -40.91
C ASP A 4 -17.28 -18.55 -39.94
N LEU A 5 -18.46 -18.25 -40.49
CA LEU A 5 -19.57 -17.66 -39.75
C LEU A 5 -19.97 -18.48 -38.51
N ARG A 6 -19.71 -19.80 -38.52
CA ARG A 6 -20.10 -20.72 -37.44
C ARG A 6 -19.24 -20.55 -36.19
N THR A 7 -17.98 -20.14 -36.33
CA THR A 7 -17.08 -19.92 -35.19
C THR A 7 -17.05 -18.45 -34.75
N SER A 8 -17.34 -17.51 -35.66
CA SER A 8 -17.32 -16.07 -35.34
C SER A 8 -18.54 -15.56 -34.55
N LEU A 9 -19.71 -16.19 -34.71
CA LEU A 9 -20.93 -15.80 -33.99
C LEU A 9 -20.85 -15.96 -32.46
N PRO A 10 -20.42 -17.11 -31.90
CA PRO A 10 -20.30 -17.26 -30.44
C PRO A 10 -19.20 -16.36 -29.88
N ALA A 11 -18.09 -16.18 -30.59
CA ALA A 11 -17.03 -15.27 -30.18
C ALA A 11 -17.52 -13.81 -30.13
N ALA A 12 -18.26 -13.36 -31.14
CA ALA A 12 -18.87 -12.03 -31.15
C ALA A 12 -19.87 -11.83 -30.01
N ALA A 13 -20.71 -12.84 -29.73
CA ALA A 13 -21.66 -12.78 -28.63
C ALA A 13 -20.97 -12.65 -27.26
N ILE A 14 -19.88 -13.38 -27.04
CA ILE A 14 -19.07 -13.28 -25.81
C ILE A 14 -18.48 -11.87 -25.67
N VAL A 15 -17.86 -11.35 -26.74
CA VAL A 15 -17.27 -10.00 -26.71
C VAL A 15 -18.35 -8.95 -26.41
N ILE A 16 -19.49 -8.99 -27.10
CA ILE A 16 -20.61 -8.07 -26.86
C ILE A 16 -21.10 -8.17 -25.42
N GLY A 17 -21.27 -9.39 -24.91
CA GLY A 17 -21.67 -9.63 -23.52
C GLY A 17 -20.69 -9.03 -22.52
N CYS A 18 -19.39 -9.27 -22.70
CA CYS A 18 -18.34 -8.70 -21.85
C CYS A 18 -18.32 -7.16 -21.92
N THR A 19 -18.44 -6.58 -23.12
CA THR A 19 -18.47 -5.13 -23.29
C THR A 19 -19.68 -4.51 -22.59
N LEU A 20 -20.87 -5.12 -22.70
CA LEU A 20 -22.06 -4.66 -21.99
C LEU A 20 -21.90 -4.72 -20.46
N VAL A 21 -21.31 -5.79 -19.94
CA VAL A 21 -21.05 -5.91 -18.50
C VAL A 21 -20.09 -4.83 -18.02
N VAL A 22 -19.01 -4.58 -18.76
CA VAL A 22 -18.03 -3.54 -18.42
C VAL A 22 -18.66 -2.15 -18.47
N THR A 23 -19.42 -1.81 -19.53
CA THR A 23 -20.05 -0.48 -19.64
C THR A 23 -21.07 -0.23 -18.54
N VAL A 24 -21.90 -1.23 -18.21
CA VAL A 24 -22.86 -1.12 -17.10
C VAL A 24 -22.12 -0.94 -15.76
N ARG A 25 -21.06 -1.72 -15.51
CA ARG A 25 -20.26 -1.60 -14.28
C ARG A 25 -19.60 -0.22 -14.16
N VAL A 26 -19.09 0.33 -15.25
CA VAL A 26 -18.50 1.67 -15.28
C VAL A 26 -19.56 2.74 -15.04
N ALA A 27 -20.73 2.64 -15.69
CA ALA A 27 -21.80 3.62 -15.55
C ALA A 27 -22.41 3.66 -14.15
N LEU A 28 -22.39 2.53 -13.43
CA LEU A 28 -22.91 2.41 -12.06
C LEU A 28 -21.84 2.59 -10.98
N ALA A 29 -20.57 2.78 -11.35
CA ALA A 29 -19.51 2.96 -10.38
C ALA A 29 -19.71 4.31 -9.66
N PRO A 30 -19.70 4.33 -8.31
CA PRO A 30 -19.73 5.59 -7.58
C PRO A 30 -18.49 6.42 -7.93
N ALA A 31 -18.67 7.73 -8.04
CA ALA A 31 -17.54 8.65 -8.20
C ALA A 31 -16.60 8.50 -7.00
N PRO A 32 -15.27 8.51 -7.20
CA PRO A 32 -14.34 8.46 -6.10
C PRO A 32 -14.59 9.67 -5.18
N VAL A 33 -14.74 9.41 -3.88
CA VAL A 33 -14.89 10.48 -2.89
C VAL A 33 -13.61 11.32 -2.91
N PRO A 34 -13.68 12.62 -3.20
CA PRO A 34 -12.50 13.47 -3.16
C PRO A 34 -11.91 13.46 -1.76
N ARG A 35 -10.65 13.04 -1.64
CA ARG A 35 -9.92 13.10 -0.37
C ARG A 35 -9.14 14.40 -0.29
N ARG A 36 -9.22 15.07 0.85
CA ARG A 36 -8.50 16.33 1.07
C ARG A 36 -7.03 16.07 1.38
N HIS A 37 -6.24 17.14 1.30
CA HIS A 37 -4.88 17.11 1.80
C HIS A 37 -4.85 17.16 3.33
N ALA A 38 -3.86 16.50 3.94
CA ALA A 38 -3.60 16.61 5.38
C ALA A 38 -2.95 17.97 5.71
N THR A 39 -3.33 18.57 6.84
CA THR A 39 -2.66 19.77 7.36
C THR A 39 -1.30 19.42 7.96
N PRO A 40 -0.40 20.40 8.18
CA PRO A 40 0.88 20.14 8.84
C PRO A 40 0.74 19.51 10.24
N GLU A 41 -0.27 19.93 11.01
CA GLU A 41 -0.57 19.41 12.34
C GLU A 41 -1.01 17.94 12.26
N GLU A 42 -1.91 17.63 11.33
CA GLU A 42 -2.35 16.25 11.11
C GLU A 42 -1.19 15.34 10.69
N ARG A 43 -0.28 15.83 9.85
CA ARG A 43 0.92 15.05 9.47
C ARG A 43 1.81 14.75 10.68
N ALA A 44 1.95 15.69 11.62
CA ALA A 44 2.69 15.44 12.85
C ALA A 44 2.00 14.38 13.72
N GLU A 45 0.67 14.47 13.90
CA GLU A 45 -0.11 13.46 14.63
C GLU A 45 -0.02 12.07 13.99
N ILE A 46 -0.08 12.00 12.66
CA ILE A 46 0.03 10.76 11.89
C ILE A 46 1.39 10.11 12.12
N ALA A 47 2.47 10.89 12.03
CA ALA A 47 3.82 10.40 12.25
C ALA A 47 3.99 9.83 13.66
N GLU A 48 3.46 10.52 14.67
CA GLU A 48 3.47 10.04 16.05
C GLU A 48 2.66 8.75 16.23
N ALA A 49 1.45 8.70 15.69
CA ALA A 49 0.58 7.52 15.78
C ALA A 49 1.21 6.28 15.15
N ILE A 50 1.87 6.43 13.99
CA ILE A 50 2.57 5.33 13.32
C ILE A 50 3.80 4.93 14.13
N ALA A 51 4.62 5.88 14.59
CA ALA A 51 5.80 5.59 15.40
C ALA A 51 5.48 4.81 16.70
N VAL A 52 4.34 5.10 17.34
CA VAL A 52 3.87 4.33 18.51
C VAL A 52 3.52 2.89 18.14
N ALA A 53 2.90 2.68 16.98
CA ALA A 53 2.45 1.36 16.54
C ALA A 53 3.59 0.47 16.00
N GLU A 54 4.62 1.07 15.41
CA GLU A 54 5.77 0.36 14.81
C GLU A 54 6.44 -0.63 15.77
N ARG A 55 6.63 -0.25 17.04
CA ARG A 55 7.26 -1.14 18.02
C ARG A 55 6.47 -2.43 18.24
N THR A 56 5.16 -2.31 18.38
CA THR A 56 4.27 -3.47 18.54
C THR A 56 4.32 -4.35 17.29
N TRP A 57 4.33 -3.76 16.09
CA TRP A 57 4.45 -4.54 14.85
C TRP A 57 5.80 -5.25 14.75
N ALA A 58 6.89 -4.60 15.15
CA ALA A 58 8.21 -5.22 15.17
C ALA A 58 8.21 -6.46 16.08
N ASP A 59 7.66 -6.36 17.30
CA ASP A 59 7.57 -7.48 18.24
C ASP A 59 6.68 -8.61 17.68
N GLU A 60 5.53 -8.28 17.10
CA GLU A 60 4.59 -9.26 16.51
C GLU A 60 5.19 -9.98 15.30
N THR A 61 5.92 -9.26 14.44
CA THR A 61 6.53 -9.86 13.23
C THR A 61 7.62 -10.87 13.60
N VAL A 62 8.43 -10.57 14.62
CA VAL A 62 9.42 -11.51 15.18
C VAL A 62 8.74 -12.74 15.76
N GLN A 63 7.61 -12.60 16.45
CA GLN A 63 6.86 -13.73 16.99
C GLN A 63 6.25 -14.61 15.89
N ASN A 64 5.70 -14.00 14.83
CA ASN A 64 5.07 -14.71 13.73
C ASN A 64 6.09 -15.43 12.83
N PHE A 65 7.29 -14.85 12.69
CA PHE A 65 8.32 -15.32 11.76
C PHE A 65 9.71 -15.38 12.43
N PRO A 66 9.93 -16.18 13.49
CA PRO A 66 11.10 -16.05 14.37
C PRO A 66 12.46 -16.23 13.69
N ALA A 67 12.53 -17.04 12.64
CA ALA A 67 13.77 -17.31 11.89
C ALA A 67 13.78 -16.71 10.48
N ASP A 68 12.65 -16.20 9.99
CA ASP A 68 12.52 -15.71 8.61
C ASP A 68 12.46 -14.19 8.57
N ARG A 69 13.64 -13.56 8.51
CA ARG A 69 13.79 -12.10 8.44
C ARG A 69 13.10 -11.48 7.22
N TRP A 70 12.89 -12.23 6.16
CA TRP A 70 12.24 -11.68 4.97
C TRP A 70 10.73 -11.58 5.21
N SER A 71 10.10 -12.65 5.71
CA SER A 71 8.69 -12.63 6.09
C SER A 71 8.40 -11.65 7.23
N GLN A 72 9.33 -11.46 8.18
CA GLN A 72 9.21 -10.40 9.20
C GLN A 72 9.05 -9.01 8.58
N ARG A 73 9.91 -8.65 7.62
CA ARG A 73 9.87 -7.34 6.94
C ARG A 73 8.62 -7.17 6.09
N ASP A 74 8.22 -8.23 5.38
CA ASP A 74 7.01 -8.20 4.55
C ASP A 74 5.74 -8.00 5.40
N ASP A 75 5.62 -8.73 6.51
CA ASP A 75 4.50 -8.58 7.46
C ASP A 75 4.50 -7.19 8.12
N PHE A 76 5.68 -6.67 8.50
CA PHE A 76 5.81 -5.31 9.03
C PHE A 76 5.27 -4.26 8.04
N HIS A 77 5.74 -4.27 6.79
CA HIS A 77 5.29 -3.30 5.79
C HIS A 77 3.81 -3.50 5.42
N GLY A 78 3.31 -4.74 5.44
CA GLY A 78 1.88 -5.02 5.27
C GLY A 78 1.02 -4.38 6.37
N ARG A 79 1.50 -4.39 7.62
CA ARG A 79 0.84 -3.74 8.77
C ARG A 79 0.91 -2.22 8.67
N GLU A 80 2.09 -1.68 8.35
CA GLU A 80 2.28 -0.25 8.13
C GLU A 80 1.33 0.29 7.06
N TYR A 81 1.27 -0.37 5.89
CA TYR A 81 0.39 0.04 4.80
C TYR A 81 -1.09 -0.05 5.20
N ARG A 82 -1.51 -1.12 5.88
CA ARG A 82 -2.88 -1.24 6.38
C ARG A 82 -3.23 -0.12 7.35
N LYS A 83 -2.32 0.22 8.27
CA LYS A 83 -2.54 1.32 9.20
C LYS A 83 -2.62 2.66 8.48
N ALA A 84 -1.79 2.87 7.47
CA ALA A 84 -1.84 4.08 6.65
C ALA A 84 -3.18 4.22 5.91
N GLN A 85 -3.73 3.12 5.39
CA GLN A 85 -5.07 3.09 4.79
C GLN A 85 -6.16 3.43 5.81
N GLU A 86 -6.13 2.81 6.99
CA GLU A 86 -7.08 3.08 8.08
C GLU A 86 -7.11 4.57 8.44
N ILE A 87 -5.93 5.17 8.68
CA ILE A 87 -5.81 6.60 9.01
C ILE A 87 -6.34 7.48 7.88
N ALA A 88 -6.01 7.14 6.62
CA ALA A 88 -6.46 7.90 5.45
C ALA A 88 -7.99 7.88 5.32
N ASP A 89 -8.60 6.72 5.57
CA ASP A 89 -10.05 6.51 5.50
C ASP A 89 -10.76 7.22 6.66
N GLU A 90 -10.26 7.07 7.89
CA GLU A 90 -10.81 7.69 9.10
C GLU A 90 -10.77 9.23 9.04
N LYS A 91 -9.66 9.81 8.57
CA LYS A 91 -9.49 11.26 8.48
C LYS A 91 -10.01 11.87 7.16
N GLY A 92 -10.43 11.05 6.20
CA GLY A 92 -10.88 11.47 4.87
C GLY A 92 -9.78 12.16 4.05
N ILE A 93 -8.52 11.77 4.28
CA ILE A 93 -7.34 12.38 3.66
C ILE A 93 -6.69 11.45 2.65
N ARG A 94 -5.86 12.04 1.79
CA ARG A 94 -5.06 11.31 0.82
C ARG A 94 -4.06 10.39 1.51
N ILE A 95 -3.99 9.13 1.06
CA ILE A 95 -3.02 8.16 1.60
C ILE A 95 -1.58 8.62 1.36
N GLU A 96 -1.35 9.37 0.28
CA GLU A 96 -0.05 9.93 -0.05
C GLU A 96 0.43 10.92 1.01
N ASP A 97 -0.47 11.65 1.66
CA ASP A 97 -0.12 12.56 2.75
C ASP A 97 0.21 11.79 4.04
N VAL A 98 -0.44 10.64 4.27
CA VAL A 98 -0.11 9.75 5.39
C VAL A 98 1.29 9.16 5.21
N LEU A 99 1.56 8.58 4.03
CA LEU A 99 2.89 8.02 3.71
C LEU A 99 3.98 9.10 3.70
N ARG A 100 3.67 10.30 3.19
CA ARG A 100 4.60 11.44 3.23
C ARG A 100 4.90 11.87 4.66
N ALA A 101 3.92 11.86 5.57
CA ALA A 101 4.15 12.20 6.97
C ALA A 101 5.14 11.25 7.65
N VAL A 102 5.05 9.95 7.37
CA VAL A 102 6.01 8.93 7.86
C VAL A 102 7.40 9.19 7.29
N ASP A 103 7.49 9.36 5.97
CA ASP A 103 8.74 9.64 5.26
C ASP A 103 9.43 10.91 5.80
N ASP A 104 8.67 11.99 5.98
CA ASP A 104 9.15 13.26 6.53
C ASP A 104 9.63 13.10 7.99
N ASP A 105 8.95 12.28 8.82
CA ASP A 105 9.38 12.00 10.19
C ASP A 105 10.70 11.23 10.24
N ILE A 106 10.83 10.16 9.45
CA ILE A 106 12.07 9.36 9.38
C ILE A 106 13.24 10.24 8.98
N HIS A 107 13.11 11.02 7.90
CA HIS A 107 14.17 11.92 7.44
C HIS A 107 14.47 13.03 8.44
N ARG A 108 13.45 13.59 9.10
CA ARG A 108 13.63 14.61 10.14
C ARG A 108 14.39 14.07 11.35
N LYS A 109 14.11 12.84 11.80
CA LYS A 109 14.85 12.24 12.93
C LYS A 109 16.27 11.92 12.55
N GLN A 110 16.50 11.31 11.38
CA GLN A 110 17.86 11.07 10.85
C GLN A 110 18.70 12.35 10.76
N ALA A 111 18.10 13.48 10.39
CA ALA A 111 18.78 14.77 10.34
C ALA A 111 19.08 15.37 11.74
N LYS A 112 18.34 14.99 12.78
CA LYS A 112 18.49 15.52 14.15
C LYS A 112 19.50 14.73 14.99
N THR A 113 19.57 13.41 14.82
CA THR A 113 20.45 12.55 15.63
C THR A 113 21.76 12.27 14.91
N GLY A 114 22.79 13.07 15.21
CA GLY A 114 24.19 12.67 15.01
C GLY A 114 24.70 11.62 16.01
N SER A 115 23.84 11.19 16.94
CA SER A 115 24.13 10.25 18.04
C SER A 115 22.98 9.27 18.18
N GLU A 116 23.29 7.98 18.02
CA GLU A 116 22.40 6.82 17.86
C GLU A 116 21.56 6.78 16.55
N PRO A 117 21.83 5.81 15.65
CA PRO A 117 21.06 5.66 14.42
C PRO A 117 19.62 5.25 14.75
N ASP A 118 18.65 5.99 14.20
CA ASP A 118 17.25 5.56 14.18
C ASP A 118 17.19 4.17 13.53
N GLU A 119 16.73 3.15 14.26
CA GLU A 119 16.62 1.78 13.74
C GLU A 119 15.65 1.69 12.55
N ARG A 120 14.80 2.72 12.38
CA ARG A 120 13.90 2.92 11.23
C ARG A 120 14.73 3.32 10.01
N ASN A 121 15.21 2.29 9.32
CA ASN A 121 15.99 2.44 8.11
C ASN A 121 15.05 2.60 6.90
N ALA A 122 15.10 3.76 6.24
CA ALA A 122 14.41 4.02 4.97
C ALA A 122 14.93 3.16 3.79
N TYR A 123 15.97 2.37 4.01
CA TYR A 123 16.56 1.46 3.02
C TYR A 123 15.81 0.13 2.99
N ALA A 124 14.56 0.16 2.52
CA ALA A 124 13.92 -1.09 2.11
C ALA A 124 14.73 -1.68 0.95
N VAL A 125 15.37 -2.83 1.17
CA VAL A 125 16.07 -3.54 0.10
C VAL A 125 15.07 -3.78 -1.03
N PRO A 126 15.28 -3.25 -2.24
CA PRO A 126 14.32 -3.35 -3.33
C PRO A 126 14.06 -4.83 -3.58
N CYS A 127 12.76 -5.17 -3.58
CA CYS A 127 12.16 -6.47 -3.86
C CYS A 127 13.10 -7.41 -4.63
N LYS A 128 14.02 -8.09 -3.93
CA LYS A 128 14.88 -9.06 -4.59
C LYS A 128 13.96 -10.22 -4.96
N PRO A 129 13.89 -10.63 -6.24
CA PRO A 129 13.21 -11.86 -6.60
C PRO A 129 13.83 -12.98 -5.77
N ARG A 130 12.98 -13.84 -5.19
CA ARG A 130 13.46 -14.96 -4.37
C ARG A 130 14.46 -15.79 -5.19
N PRO A 131 15.57 -16.27 -4.59
CA PRO A 131 16.26 -17.44 -5.14
C PRO A 131 15.34 -18.64 -4.94
N PHE A 132 14.37 -18.81 -5.84
CA PHE A 132 13.51 -19.99 -5.93
C PHE A 132 13.99 -20.98 -7.00
N TYR A 133 15.12 -20.70 -7.64
CA TYR A 133 15.81 -21.62 -8.53
C TYR A 133 17.30 -21.57 -8.17
N ASP A 134 17.68 -22.37 -7.18
CA ASP A 134 18.98 -23.05 -7.11
C ASP A 134 18.74 -24.40 -6.41
#